data_AF-A0A916I506-F1
#
_entry.id   AF-A0A916I506-F1
#
_cell.length_a   1.000
_cell.length_b   1.000
_cell.length_c   1.000
_cell.angle_alpha   90.00
_cell.angle_beta   90.00
_cell.angle_gamma   90.00
#
_symmetry.space_group_name_H-M   'P 1'
#
loop_
_entity.id
_entity.type
_entity.pdbx_description
1 polymer ?
#
loop_
_entity_poly.entity_id
_entity_poly.type
_entity_poly.pdbx_seq_one_letter_code
_entity_poly.pdbx_strand_id
1 'polypeptide(L)'
;LHWPTLAAAAAQGITLVIYMGISSIESLQGGLLEGLPATTPVAVIQHASLPTQRHLRVALGELVAAVHREAISSPAVIVVGDVVRAAQALDLGVRESLAA
;
A
#
# COMPACT_ATOMS: atom_id res chain seq x y z
N LEU A 1 5.00 15.24 -6.69
CA LEU A 1 3.59 15.09 -6.27
C LEU A 1 3.37 15.94 -5.04
N HIS A 2 2.22 16.60 -4.90
CA HIS A 2 1.92 17.36 -3.68
C HIS A 2 1.20 16.44 -2.69
N TRP A 3 1.98 15.73 -1.88
CA TRP A 3 1.47 14.71 -0.95
C TRP A 3 0.43 15.23 0.05
N PRO A 4 0.53 16.46 0.60
CA PRO A 4 -0.47 16.97 1.54
C PRO A 4 -1.89 17.02 0.93
N THR A 5 -2.01 17.37 -0.35
CA THR A 5 -3.32 17.38 -1.04
C THR A 5 -3.89 15.97 -1.16
N LEU A 6 -3.04 14.98 -1.46
CA LEU A 6 -3.46 13.58 -1.57
C LEU A 6 -3.82 12.99 -0.20
N ALA A 7 -3.05 13.33 0.83
CA ALA A 7 -3.34 12.94 2.21
C ALA A 7 -4.69 13.51 2.67
N ALA A 8 -4.96 14.80 2.39
CA ALA A 8 -6.24 15.42 2.69
C ALA A 8 -7.41 14.75 1.95
N ALA A 9 -7.23 14.41 0.67
CA ALA A 9 -8.24 13.65 -0.09
C ALA A 9 -8.51 12.28 0.54
N ALA A 10 -7.45 11.54 0.90
CA ALA A 10 -7.56 10.24 1.54
C ALA A 10 -8.22 10.31 2.93
N ALA A 11 -7.97 11.37 3.69
CA ALA A 11 -8.62 11.61 4.98
C ALA A 11 -10.13 11.81 4.85
N GLN A 12 -10.63 12.19 3.66
CA GLN A 12 -12.07 12.26 3.34
C GLN A 12 -12.64 10.92 2.83
N GLY A 13 -11.91 9.82 2.98
CA GLY A 13 -12.34 8.47 2.59
C GLY A 13 -12.03 8.10 1.13
N ILE A 14 -11.28 8.93 0.40
CA ILE A 14 -10.83 8.59 -0.95
C ILE A 14 -9.74 7.51 -0.88
N THR A 15 -9.89 6.45 -1.66
CA THR A 15 -8.83 5.45 -1.82
C THR A 15 -7.76 5.97 -2.76
N LEU A 16 -6.50 5.93 -2.32
CA LEU A 16 -5.36 6.20 -3.21
C LEU A 16 -4.85 4.90 -3.79
N VAL A 17 -4.68 4.86 -5.12
CA VAL A 17 -4.00 3.77 -5.84
C VAL A 17 -2.81 4.37 -6.56
N ILE A 18 -1.61 4.03 -6.11
CA ILE A 18 -0.37 4.67 -6.52
C ILE A 18 0.46 3.69 -7.35
N TYR A 19 0.67 4.04 -8.60
CA TYR A 19 1.56 3.33 -9.53
C TYR A 19 2.97 3.90 -9.44
N MET A 20 3.97 3.04 -9.70
CA MET A 20 5.39 3.41 -9.65
C MET A 20 5.83 4.03 -8.30
N GLY A 21 5.07 3.78 -7.22
CA GLY A 21 5.34 4.38 -5.90
C GLY A 21 6.56 3.81 -5.19
N ILE A 22 7.04 2.63 -5.60
CA ILE A 22 8.21 1.97 -4.98
C ILE A 22 9.48 2.81 -5.10
N SER A 23 9.71 3.47 -6.24
CA SER A 23 10.90 4.31 -6.44
C SER A 23 10.91 5.58 -5.58
N SER A 24 9.74 5.97 -5.06
CA SER A 24 9.55 7.18 -4.26
C SER A 24 8.94 6.87 -2.89
N ILE A 25 9.13 5.65 -2.39
CA ILE A 25 8.37 5.11 -1.24
C ILE A 25 8.60 5.91 0.04
N GLU A 26 9.81 6.45 0.24
CA GLU A 26 10.17 7.29 1.38
C GLU A 26 9.43 8.63 1.35
N SER A 27 9.44 9.30 0.19
CA SER A 27 8.71 10.56 -0.03
C SER A 27 7.20 10.37 0.08
N LEU A 28 6.69 9.26 -0.46
CA LEU A 28 5.28 8.87 -0.36
C LEU A 28 4.86 8.66 1.09
N GLN A 29 5.59 7.85 1.85
CA GLN A 29 5.27 7.61 3.26
C GLN A 29 5.32 8.92 4.05
N GLY A 30 6.43 9.67 3.95
CA GLY A 30 6.60 10.92 4.68
C GLY A 30 5.50 11.94 4.37
N GLY A 31 5.24 12.18 3.09
CA GLY A 31 4.25 13.17 2.67
C GLY A 31 2.81 12.78 2.97
N LEU A 32 2.48 11.48 2.97
CA LEU A 32 1.15 11.03 3.37
C LEU A 32 0.94 11.12 4.90
N LEU A 33 1.99 10.86 5.69
CA LEU A 33 1.95 10.99 7.15
C LEU A 33 1.69 12.44 7.63
N GLU A 34 1.91 13.44 6.79
CA GLU A 34 1.58 14.84 7.11
C GLU A 34 0.07 15.08 7.24
N GLY A 35 -0.77 14.25 6.60
CA GLY A 35 -2.23 14.41 6.62
C GLY A 35 -3.01 13.15 6.97
N LEU A 36 -2.35 12.01 7.18
CA LEU A 36 -2.96 10.73 7.51
C LEU A 36 -2.36 10.13 8.78
N PRO A 37 -3.17 9.43 9.62
CA PRO A 37 -2.66 8.68 10.76
C PRO A 37 -1.62 7.63 10.33
N ALA A 38 -0.60 7.40 11.17
CA ALA A 38 0.38 6.33 10.92
C ALA A 38 -0.26 4.94 10.85
N THR A 39 -1.42 4.75 11.49
CA THR A 39 -2.23 3.53 11.49
C THR A 39 -3.07 3.34 10.22
N THR A 40 -3.01 4.28 9.27
CA THR A 40 -3.74 4.18 7.99
C THR A 40 -3.34 2.90 7.27
N PRO A 41 -4.31 2.04 6.88
CA PRO A 41 -4.02 0.81 6.18
C PRO A 41 -3.38 1.05 4.81
N VAL A 42 -2.33 0.29 4.52
CA VAL A 42 -1.68 0.26 3.20
C VAL A 42 -1.52 -1.18 2.75
N ALA A 43 -1.82 -1.45 1.48
CA ALA A 43 -1.47 -2.67 0.79
C ALA A 43 -0.47 -2.37 -0.34
N VAL A 44 0.55 -3.21 -0.48
CA VAL A 44 1.46 -3.19 -1.63
C VAL A 44 1.29 -4.51 -2.36
N ILE A 45 1.00 -4.49 -3.66
CA ILE A 45 0.82 -5.69 -4.49
C ILE A 45 1.87 -5.68 -5.59
N GLN A 46 2.84 -6.58 -5.50
CA GLN A 46 3.87 -6.82 -6.52
C GLN A 46 3.40 -7.90 -7.49
N HIS A 47 3.72 -7.74 -8.78
CA HIS A 47 3.32 -8.69 -9.83
C HIS A 47 1.81 -8.99 -9.80
N ALA A 48 1.00 -7.93 -9.60
CA ALA A 48 -0.45 -8.06 -9.51
C ALA A 48 -1.01 -8.87 -10.70
N SER A 49 -1.94 -9.77 -10.42
CA SER A 49 -2.58 -10.75 -11.32
C SER A 49 -1.68 -11.82 -11.94
N LEU A 50 -0.37 -11.85 -11.64
CA LEU A 50 0.54 -12.90 -12.08
C LEU A 50 0.65 -14.04 -11.05
N PRO A 51 1.07 -15.26 -11.44
CA PRO A 51 1.30 -16.37 -10.50
C PRO A 51 2.35 -16.06 -9.42
N THR A 52 3.26 -15.12 -9.71
CA THR A 52 4.31 -14.66 -8.80
C THR A 52 3.88 -13.47 -7.93
N GLN A 53 2.58 -13.20 -7.83
CA GLN A 53 2.03 -12.10 -7.06
C GLN A 53 2.46 -12.20 -5.59
N ARG A 54 3.03 -11.12 -5.07
CA ARG A 54 3.31 -10.95 -3.64
C ARG A 54 2.52 -9.76 -3.13
N HIS A 55 2.11 -9.82 -1.88
CA HIS A 55 1.41 -8.70 -1.26
C HIS A 55 1.91 -8.48 0.15
N LEU A 56 1.92 -7.22 0.56
CA LEU A 56 2.26 -6.76 1.89
C LEU A 56 1.09 -5.91 2.39
N ARG A 57 0.66 -6.11 3.63
CA ARG A 57 -0.32 -5.27 4.30
C ARG A 57 0.30 -4.73 5.57
N VAL A 58 0.33 -3.41 5.70
CA VAL A 58 0.98 -2.72 6.82
C VAL A 58 0.28 -1.41 7.13
N ALA A 59 0.59 -0.87 8.30
CA ALA A 59 0.26 0.51 8.62
C ALA A 59 1.16 1.47 7.81
N LEU A 60 0.65 2.64 7.42
CA LEU A 60 1.39 3.65 6.67
C LEU A 60 2.73 4.01 7.34
N GLY A 61 2.77 4.07 8.67
CA GLY A 61 4.00 4.37 9.42
C GLY A 61 5.10 3.31 9.28
N GLU A 62 4.77 2.09 8.86
CA GLU A 62 5.69 0.96 8.73
C GLU A 62 6.04 0.63 7.27
N LEU A 63 5.45 1.35 6.32
CA LEU A 63 5.45 0.99 4.90
C LEU A 63 6.85 0.79 4.34
N VAL A 64 7.73 1.77 4.49
CA VAL A 64 9.11 1.74 3.98
C VAL A 64 9.90 0.59 4.59
N ALA A 65 9.86 0.47 5.93
CA ALA A 65 10.58 -0.57 6.65
C ALA A 65 10.13 -1.98 6.22
N ALA A 66 8.83 -2.16 6.02
CA ALA A 66 8.27 -3.43 5.59
C ALA A 66 8.59 -3.76 4.12
N VAL A 67 8.51 -2.77 3.22
CA VAL A 67 8.93 -2.93 1.81
C VAL A 67 10.39 -3.39 1.71
N HIS A 68 11.30 -2.78 2.50
CA HIS A 68 12.70 -3.19 2.53
C HIS A 68 12.89 -4.58 3.15
N ARG A 69 12.26 -4.85 4.30
CA ARG A 69 12.35 -6.15 4.98
C ARG A 69 11.89 -7.29 4.09
N GLU A 70 10.85 -7.07 3.30
CA GLU A 70 10.28 -8.08 2.40
C GLU A 70 10.87 -8.05 0.98
N ALA A 71 11.86 -7.18 0.73
CA ALA A 71 12.47 -6.99 -0.58
C ALA A 71 11.43 -6.82 -1.70
N ILE A 72 10.37 -6.05 -1.44
CA ILE A 72 9.38 -5.69 -2.47
C ILE A 72 10.02 -4.70 -3.44
N SER A 73 9.91 -4.99 -4.72
CA SER A 73 10.44 -4.16 -5.80
C SER A 73 9.39 -3.93 -6.88
N SER A 74 9.69 -3.04 -7.83
CA SER A 74 8.85 -2.86 -9.00
C SER A 74 8.79 -4.13 -9.87
N PRO A 75 7.68 -4.38 -10.58
CA PRO A 75 6.44 -3.60 -10.60
C PRO A 75 5.53 -3.92 -9.42
N ALA A 76 5.07 -2.88 -8.72
CA ALA A 76 4.09 -2.98 -7.65
C ALA A 76 3.13 -1.79 -7.62
N VAL A 77 1.93 -2.04 -7.11
CA VAL A 77 0.87 -1.03 -6.88
C VAL A 77 0.67 -0.87 -5.38
N ILE A 78 0.54 0.38 -4.92
CA ILE A 78 0.30 0.70 -3.51
C ILE A 78 -1.12 1.22 -3.37
N VAL A 79 -1.90 0.63 -2.47
CA VAL A 79 -3.28 1.02 -2.17
C VAL A 79 -3.32 1.54 -0.74
N VAL A 80 -3.84 2.76 -0.54
CA VAL A 80 -3.90 3.42 0.78
C VAL A 80 -5.36 3.73 1.12
N GLY A 81 -5.78 3.37 2.33
CA GLY A 81 -7.09 3.69 2.89
C GLY A 81 -7.90 2.47 3.34
N ASP A 82 -9.10 2.71 3.86
CA ASP A 82 -9.94 1.70 4.52
C ASP A 82 -10.38 0.55 3.59
N VAL A 83 -10.33 0.74 2.27
CA VAL A 83 -10.57 -0.33 1.30
C VAL A 83 -9.67 -1.54 1.53
N VAL A 84 -8.46 -1.34 2.08
CA VAL A 84 -7.53 -2.43 2.40
C VAL A 84 -8.12 -3.36 3.47
N ARG A 85 -8.84 -2.81 4.46
CA ARG A 85 -9.55 -3.60 5.47
C ARG A 85 -10.74 -4.34 4.87
N ALA A 86 -11.51 -3.67 4.00
CA ALA A 86 -12.65 -4.27 3.32
C ALA A 86 -12.23 -5.46 2.43
N ALA A 87 -11.14 -5.31 1.67
CA ALA A 87 -10.60 -6.37 0.83
C ALA A 87 -10.16 -7.61 1.64
N GLN A 88 -9.62 -7.41 2.85
CA GLN A 88 -9.30 -8.50 3.77
C GLN A 88 -10.57 -9.21 4.28
N ALA A 89 -11.59 -8.44 4.67
CA ALA A 89 -12.82 -9.02 5.22
C ALA A 89 -13.60 -9.86 4.19
N LEU A 90 -13.48 -9.54 2.90
CA LEU A 90 -14.17 -10.21 1.82
C LEU A 90 -13.39 -11.37 1.19
N ASP A 91 -12.17 -11.65 1.69
CA ASP A 91 -11.22 -12.61 1.08
C ASP A 91 -11.05 -12.43 -0.45
N LEU A 92 -11.23 -11.19 -0.92
CA LEU A 92 -11.19 -10.90 -2.35
C LEU A 92 -9.74 -10.91 -2.83
N GLY A 93 -9.33 -12.04 -3.40
CA GLY A 93 -8.24 -12.11 -4.36
C GLY A 93 -6.85 -11.76 -3.83
N VAL A 94 -6.66 -11.78 -2.52
CA VAL A 94 -5.33 -11.86 -1.92
C VAL A 94 -5.06 -13.32 -1.62
N ARG A 95 -4.98 -14.12 -2.68
CA ARG A 95 -4.75 -15.56 -2.60
C ARG A 95 -3.49 -15.79 -1.77
N GLU A 96 -3.64 -16.40 -0.59
CA GLU A 96 -2.53 -17.09 0.06
C GLU A 96 -1.97 -18.07 -0.97
N SER A 97 -0.71 -17.89 -1.32
CA SER A 97 0.02 -18.88 -2.10
C SER A 97 -0.06 -20.18 -1.32
N LEU A 98 -0.90 -21.11 -1.78
CA LEU A 98 -0.80 -22.53 -1.44
C LEU A 98 0.55 -23.00 -1.98
N ALA A 99 1.60 -22.78 -1.19
CA ALA A 99 2.85 -23.47 -1.32
C ALA A 99 2.69 -24.81 -0.58
N ALA A 100 2.83 -25.87 -1.37
CA ALA A 100 2.87 -27.31 -1.06
C ALA A 100 1.52 -28.01 -0.92
#